data_AF-A0A6I6EPD0-F1
#
_entry.id   AF-A0A6I6EPD0-F1
#
_cell.length_a   1.000
_cell.length_b   1.000
_cell.length_c   1.000
_cell.angle_alpha   90.00
_cell.angle_beta   90.00
_cell.angle_gamma   90.00
#
_symmetry.space_group_name_H-M   'P 1'
#
loop_
_entity.id
_entity.type
_entity.pdbx_description
1 polymer ?
#
loop_
_entity_poly.entity_id
_entity_poly.type
_entity_poly.pdbx_seq_one_letter_code
_entity_poly.pdbx_strand_id
1 'polypeptide(L)'
;MNRIQMFLWRTVVCTVGLLAWPLAAEDSGIPALLLNAERYQTAGGSESGTSPHEEKTFQLKHKGSKASLDSQFSLRERYARLHRQQADLEVLRADLADALEKNQELTRLTTEHQQQTTALREEVKLLTARASWLTPAEKLTTPQMQEAYAAGVSLGNNVVEVQQQQAALGVVTDRQVLLSGVIDAVLGQTRLEPEALHQAMLAAELNAKNALENTLARQKKAGEAYIAEFSKQQGSKYSPAGFWYRIDYAGDAGIPATAVVDLVVKEMLTDGTVIQDMDDNGAALSQPLAQYPPLFREAIGLLKNHGSMQLVVPASLAYGDEGYLPKVLPGTTMVYHLRIAEISSIKEEQSKPL
;
A
#
# COMPACT_ATOMS: atom_id res chain seq x y z
N MET A 1 6.74 16.98 -37.48
CA MET A 1 6.13 18.04 -36.63
C MET A 1 5.56 17.36 -35.40
N ASN A 2 5.99 17.54 -34.15
CA ASN A 2 6.71 18.63 -33.46
C ASN A 2 5.87 19.91 -33.22
N ARG A 3 5.12 19.97 -32.10
CA ARG A 3 5.32 20.93 -30.97
C ARG A 3 4.06 21.18 -30.11
N ILE A 4 4.24 21.02 -28.79
CA ILE A 4 3.87 21.95 -27.70
C ILE A 4 2.41 22.45 -27.61
N GLN A 5 1.72 22.09 -26.51
CA GLN A 5 1.12 23.08 -25.62
C GLN A 5 1.25 22.65 -24.14
N MET A 6 1.85 23.53 -23.34
CA MET A 6 1.93 23.48 -21.87
C MET A 6 1.66 24.91 -21.40
N PHE A 7 0.52 25.13 -20.74
CA PHE A 7 0.06 26.36 -20.07
C PHE A 7 -1.40 26.08 -19.64
N LEU A 8 -1.97 26.60 -18.56
CA LEU A 8 -1.58 27.64 -17.60
C LEU A 8 -2.49 27.44 -16.36
N TRP A 9 -2.01 27.55 -15.12
CA TRP A 9 -2.62 28.40 -14.06
C TRP A 9 -1.92 28.30 -12.69
N ARG A 10 -1.99 29.42 -11.97
CA ARG A 10 -1.36 29.71 -10.68
C ARG A 10 -2.33 30.60 -9.90
N THR A 11 -2.39 30.43 -8.57
CA THR A 11 -3.21 31.21 -7.61
C THR A 11 -4.74 31.04 -7.77
N VAL A 12 -5.56 30.92 -6.72
CA VAL A 12 -5.73 31.85 -5.58
C VAL A 12 -6.03 31.11 -4.25
N VAL A 13 -5.81 31.82 -3.14
CA VAL A 13 -5.85 31.35 -1.73
C VAL A 13 -7.24 31.46 -1.08
N CYS A 14 -7.39 30.75 0.05
CA CYS A 14 -8.58 30.58 0.89
C CYS A 14 -9.49 31.78 1.19
N THR A 15 -10.75 31.42 1.39
CA THR A 15 -11.80 32.08 2.18
C THR A 15 -11.37 32.60 3.56
N VAL A 16 -11.93 33.75 3.97
CA VAL A 16 -12.55 33.92 5.30
C VAL A 16 -13.78 34.83 5.16
N GLY A 17 -14.93 34.40 5.67
CA GLY A 17 -16.12 35.23 5.84
C GLY A 17 -16.81 34.86 7.15
N LEU A 18 -16.63 35.68 8.20
CA LEU A 18 -17.38 35.54 9.45
C LEU A 18 -18.85 35.87 9.21
N LEU A 19 -19.75 35.05 9.75
CA LEU A 19 -21.04 35.51 10.24
C LEU A 19 -21.39 34.75 11.53
N ALA A 20 -21.64 35.49 12.59
CA ALA A 20 -22.11 34.97 13.87
C ALA A 20 -23.55 35.45 14.08
N TRP A 21 -24.43 34.60 14.59
CA TRP A 21 -25.46 35.03 15.54
C TRP A 21 -26.08 33.86 16.34
N PRO A 22 -26.72 34.15 17.50
CA PRO A 22 -26.96 33.19 18.57
C PRO A 22 -28.41 32.66 18.60
N LEU A 23 -28.68 31.73 19.52
CA LEU A 23 -30.00 31.57 20.13
C LEU A 23 -29.85 31.24 21.63
N ALA A 24 -30.59 31.94 22.50
CA ALA A 24 -30.94 31.44 23.84
C ALA A 24 -32.07 30.39 23.69
N ALA A 25 -32.26 29.36 24.53
CA ALA A 25 -32.87 29.39 25.88
C ALA A 25 -33.30 27.91 26.21
N GLU A 26 -33.77 27.48 27.39
CA GLU A 26 -33.98 28.12 28.70
C GLU A 26 -33.94 27.07 29.84
N ASP A 27 -33.52 27.52 31.04
CA ASP A 27 -33.94 27.17 32.41
C ASP A 27 -34.55 25.80 32.81
N SER A 28 -33.99 25.20 33.87
CA SER A 28 -34.72 24.45 34.93
C SER A 28 -33.73 23.93 35.98
N GLY A 29 -33.87 24.38 37.23
CA GLY A 29 -32.92 24.06 38.31
C GLY A 29 -33.41 23.02 39.34
N ILE A 30 -32.43 22.37 39.98
CA ILE A 30 -32.39 22.06 41.44
C ILE A 30 -33.34 20.91 41.91
N PRO A 31 -32.99 20.06 42.92
CA PRO A 31 -31.95 20.24 43.94
C PRO A 31 -30.90 19.14 44.10
N ALA A 32 -29.85 19.51 44.84
CA ALA A 32 -28.88 18.59 45.41
C ALA A 32 -29.43 17.81 46.62
N LEU A 33 -29.10 16.52 46.67
CA LEU A 33 -29.02 15.64 47.84
C LEU A 33 -27.73 14.84 47.60
N LEU A 34 -26.75 14.76 48.50
CA LEU A 34 -26.87 14.35 49.90
C LEU A 34 -25.93 15.10 50.85
N LEU A 35 -26.33 15.06 52.13
CA LEU A 35 -25.69 15.70 53.28
C LEU A 35 -24.63 14.80 53.93
N ASN A 36 -23.66 15.42 54.60
CA ASN A 36 -22.87 14.88 55.73
C ASN A 36 -22.23 13.48 55.62
N ALA A 37 -20.94 13.44 55.28
CA ALA A 37 -20.03 12.47 55.88
C ALA A 37 -19.60 13.00 57.26
N GLU A 38 -20.04 12.36 58.34
CA GLU A 38 -19.78 12.82 59.71
C GLU A 38 -18.34 12.57 60.20
N ARG A 39 -17.96 13.36 61.20
CA ARG A 39 -16.67 13.29 61.89
C ARG A 39 -16.57 12.02 62.72
N TYR A 40 -15.69 11.08 62.34
CA TYR A 40 -15.10 10.11 63.26
C TYR A 40 -13.59 9.96 62.99
N GLN A 41 -12.83 10.99 63.39
CA GLN A 41 -11.38 10.94 63.58
C GLN A 41 -11.00 11.56 64.92
N THR A 42 -11.32 10.86 66.02
CA THR A 42 -10.74 11.09 67.34
C THR A 42 -10.69 9.78 68.13
N ALA A 43 -9.62 9.61 68.92
CA ALA A 43 -9.38 8.53 69.89
C ALA A 43 -9.29 7.09 69.35
N GLY A 44 -8.06 6.64 69.10
CA GLY A 44 -7.73 5.24 68.79
C GLY A 44 -6.24 4.92 68.80
N GLY A 45 -5.44 5.69 69.54
CA GLY A 45 -4.00 5.45 69.69
C GLY A 45 -3.72 4.41 70.77
N SER A 46 -2.92 3.40 70.42
CA SER A 46 -2.06 2.57 71.28
C SER A 46 -2.49 2.30 72.74
N GLU A 47 -2.69 1.02 73.07
CA GLU A 47 -1.80 0.40 74.06
C GLU A 47 -1.72 -1.12 73.87
N SER A 48 -0.52 -1.60 73.52
CA SER A 48 -0.16 -3.02 73.53
C SER A 48 0.24 -3.43 74.94
N GLY A 49 -0.61 -4.19 75.63
CA GLY A 49 -0.40 -4.61 77.03
C GLY A 49 -0.47 -6.13 77.21
N THR A 50 0.48 -6.88 76.64
CA THR A 50 0.68 -8.29 77.01
C THR A 50 1.30 -8.40 78.40
N SER A 51 0.61 -9.00 79.36
CA SER A 51 1.22 -9.53 80.58
C SER A 51 0.43 -10.72 81.15
N PRO A 52 1.08 -11.80 81.64
CA PRO A 52 0.41 -13.04 82.04
C PRO A 52 0.29 -13.22 83.56
N HIS A 53 -0.89 -13.59 84.06
CA HIS A 53 -1.06 -14.21 85.39
C HIS A 53 -2.22 -15.22 85.32
N GLU A 54 -1.91 -16.52 85.41
CA GLU A 54 -1.92 -17.31 86.65
C GLU A 54 -3.34 -17.55 87.22
N GLU A 55 -3.84 -18.77 87.05
CA GLU A 55 -4.99 -19.29 87.80
C GLU A 55 -4.67 -19.38 89.30
N LYS A 56 -4.98 -18.33 90.07
CA LYS A 56 -5.14 -18.45 91.52
C LYS A 56 -6.58 -18.83 91.84
N THR A 57 -6.77 -20.12 92.12
CA THR A 57 -8.03 -20.71 92.59
C THR A 57 -8.44 -20.15 93.96
N PHE A 58 -9.15 -19.02 93.95
CA PHE A 58 -9.74 -18.47 95.16
C PHE A 58 -11.02 -19.25 95.53
N GLN A 59 -10.87 -20.23 96.40
CA GLN A 59 -11.96 -21.09 96.93
C GLN A 59 -12.96 -20.29 97.80
N LEU A 60 -13.83 -19.51 97.16
CA LEU A 60 -15.00 -18.93 97.82
C LEU A 60 -16.13 -19.96 97.93
N LYS A 61 -16.22 -20.61 99.08
CA LYS A 61 -17.43 -21.34 99.50
C LYS A 61 -18.60 -20.36 99.65
N HIS A 62 -19.39 -20.20 98.60
CA HIS A 62 -20.75 -19.67 98.71
C HIS A 62 -21.77 -20.68 98.18
N LYS A 63 -22.87 -20.85 98.94
CA LYS A 63 -24.08 -21.53 98.49
C LYS A 63 -24.70 -20.70 97.35
N GLY A 64 -24.37 -21.01 96.11
CA GLY A 64 -25.02 -20.42 94.95
C GLY A 64 -26.47 -20.89 94.87
N SER A 65 -27.42 -19.95 94.98
CA SER A 65 -28.81 -20.20 94.60
C SER A 65 -28.88 -20.62 93.13
N LYS A 66 -29.88 -21.41 92.73
CA LYS A 66 -30.10 -21.84 91.34
C LYS A 66 -30.09 -20.64 90.36
N ALA A 67 -30.70 -19.53 90.79
CA ALA A 67 -30.70 -18.24 90.10
C ALA A 67 -29.31 -17.63 89.81
N SER A 68 -28.26 -17.99 90.56
CA SER A 68 -26.87 -17.54 90.33
C SER A 68 -26.15 -18.36 89.26
N LEU A 69 -26.59 -19.59 89.00
CA LEU A 69 -26.07 -20.43 87.91
C LEU A 69 -26.84 -20.12 86.63
N ASP A 70 -28.17 -19.96 86.72
CA ASP A 70 -29.02 -19.56 85.61
C ASP A 70 -28.60 -18.18 85.05
N SER A 71 -28.24 -17.22 85.93
CA SER A 71 -27.75 -15.91 85.50
C SER A 71 -26.39 -15.99 84.78
N GLN A 72 -25.43 -16.77 85.30
CA GLN A 72 -24.14 -17.00 84.64
C GLN A 72 -24.29 -17.71 83.28
N PHE A 73 -25.21 -18.67 83.18
CA PHE A 73 -25.53 -19.34 81.92
C PHE A 73 -26.11 -18.36 80.89
N SER A 74 -27.09 -17.53 81.31
CA SER A 74 -27.67 -16.49 80.45
C SER A 74 -26.65 -15.43 80.00
N LEU A 75 -25.63 -15.14 80.83
CA LEU A 75 -24.55 -14.22 80.48
C LEU A 75 -23.64 -14.83 79.40
N ARG A 76 -23.27 -16.11 79.53
CA ARG A 76 -22.49 -16.84 78.52
C ARG A 76 -23.21 -16.91 77.18
N GLU A 77 -24.52 -17.14 77.17
CA GLU A 77 -25.31 -17.10 75.93
C GLU A 77 -25.35 -15.72 75.26
N ARG A 78 -25.33 -14.64 76.05
CA ARG A 78 -25.25 -13.27 75.51
C ARG A 78 -23.88 -12.99 74.92
N TYR A 79 -22.79 -13.37 75.59
CA TYR A 79 -21.43 -13.27 75.06
C TYR A 79 -21.25 -14.09 73.77
N ALA A 80 -21.74 -15.33 73.74
CA ALA A 80 -21.68 -16.18 72.56
C ALA A 80 -22.48 -15.59 71.37
N ARG A 81 -23.63 -14.96 71.63
CA ARG A 81 -24.37 -14.20 70.61
C ARG A 81 -23.60 -12.97 70.12
N LEU A 82 -23.03 -12.19 71.03
CA LEU A 82 -22.27 -10.98 70.69
C LEU A 82 -21.04 -11.31 69.82
N HIS A 83 -20.31 -12.38 70.15
CA HIS A 83 -19.18 -12.84 69.33
C HIS A 83 -19.60 -13.35 67.95
N ARG A 84 -20.75 -14.01 67.81
CA ARG A 84 -21.30 -14.36 66.48
C ARG A 84 -21.63 -13.10 65.68
N GLN A 85 -22.32 -12.13 66.28
CA GLN A 85 -22.63 -10.87 65.61
C GLN A 85 -21.38 -10.07 65.21
N GLN A 86 -20.28 -10.18 65.97
CA GLN A 86 -18.99 -9.61 65.58
C GLN A 86 -18.39 -10.33 64.35
N ALA A 87 -18.40 -11.66 64.34
CA ALA A 87 -17.94 -12.44 63.19
C ALA A 87 -18.80 -12.18 61.93
N ASP A 88 -20.12 -12.11 62.07
CA ASP A 88 -21.06 -11.78 60.99
C ASP A 88 -20.77 -10.37 60.43
N LEU A 89 -20.42 -9.39 61.28
CA LEU A 89 -20.01 -8.05 60.87
C LEU A 89 -18.64 -8.01 60.17
N GLU A 90 -17.71 -8.89 60.53
CA GLU A 90 -16.42 -9.02 59.85
C GLU A 90 -16.58 -9.61 58.45
N VAL A 91 -17.41 -10.65 58.30
CA VAL A 91 -17.78 -11.21 56.98
C VAL A 91 -18.47 -10.15 56.12
N LEU A 92 -19.47 -9.44 56.66
CA LEU A 92 -20.18 -8.39 55.90
C LEU A 92 -19.26 -7.23 55.48
N ARG A 93 -18.22 -6.92 56.26
CA ARG A 93 -17.18 -5.93 55.88
C ARG A 93 -16.28 -6.43 54.76
N ALA A 94 -15.92 -7.72 54.76
CA ALA A 94 -15.16 -8.32 53.68
C ALA A 94 -15.98 -8.36 52.37
N ASP A 95 -17.25 -8.78 52.44
CA ASP A 95 -18.18 -8.78 51.30
C ASP A 95 -18.37 -7.35 50.73
N LEU A 96 -18.46 -6.33 51.60
CA LEU A 96 -18.55 -4.94 51.16
C LEU A 96 -17.26 -4.46 50.48
N ALA A 97 -16.09 -4.90 50.94
CA ALA A 97 -14.81 -4.55 50.31
C ALA A 97 -14.68 -5.19 48.91
N ASP A 98 -15.00 -6.47 48.77
CA ASP A 98 -15.03 -7.20 47.50
C ASP A 98 -16.08 -6.61 46.53
N ALA A 99 -17.25 -6.21 47.04
CA ALA A 99 -18.26 -5.50 46.24
C ALA A 99 -17.79 -4.12 45.76
N LEU A 100 -17.02 -3.39 46.59
CA LEU A 100 -16.43 -2.10 46.20
C LEU A 100 -15.31 -2.28 45.16
N GLU A 101 -14.45 -3.29 45.31
CA GLU A 101 -13.40 -3.62 44.33
C GLU A 101 -14.02 -3.99 42.97
N LYS A 102 -15.05 -4.84 42.96
CA LYS A 102 -15.83 -5.17 41.75
C LYS A 102 -16.48 -3.95 41.10
N ASN A 103 -16.95 -2.99 41.90
CA ASN A 103 -17.56 -1.76 41.39
C ASN A 103 -16.50 -0.80 40.78
N GLN A 104 -15.32 -0.70 41.40
CA GLN A 104 -14.18 0.02 40.84
C GLN A 104 -13.71 -0.60 39.52
N GLU A 105 -13.61 -1.93 39.45
CA GLU A 105 -13.23 -2.63 38.21
C GLU A 105 -14.29 -2.47 37.11
N LEU A 106 -15.59 -2.58 37.44
CA LEU A 106 -16.68 -2.26 36.51
C LEU A 106 -16.59 -0.82 35.99
N THR A 107 -16.24 0.14 36.84
CA THR A 107 -16.07 1.55 36.46
C THR A 107 -14.87 1.72 35.52
N ARG A 108 -13.76 1.02 35.79
CA ARG A 108 -12.57 1.00 34.92
C ARG A 108 -12.90 0.41 33.54
N LEU A 109 -13.48 -0.79 33.49
CA LEU A 109 -13.90 -1.47 32.26
C LEU A 109 -14.91 -0.64 31.46
N THR A 110 -15.85 0.03 32.13
CA THR A 110 -16.81 0.95 31.47
C THR A 110 -16.07 2.13 30.83
N THR A 111 -15.07 2.69 31.52
CA THR A 111 -14.28 3.82 31.00
C THR A 111 -13.41 3.39 29.81
N GLU A 112 -12.76 2.21 29.89
CA GLU A 112 -11.97 1.63 28.80
C GLU A 112 -12.85 1.34 27.57
N HIS A 113 -14.02 0.72 27.74
CA HIS A 113 -14.99 0.53 26.64
C HIS A 113 -15.50 1.85 26.07
N GLN A 114 -15.75 2.87 26.90
CA GLN A 114 -16.18 4.18 26.44
C GLN A 114 -15.09 4.85 25.58
N GLN A 115 -13.82 4.77 25.98
CA GLN A 115 -12.69 5.26 25.19
C GLN A 115 -12.50 4.49 23.88
N GLN A 116 -12.61 3.16 23.92
CA GLN A 116 -12.48 2.33 22.72
C GLN A 116 -13.61 2.59 21.72
N THR A 117 -14.85 2.78 22.19
CA THR A 117 -15.99 3.11 21.33
C THR A 117 -15.94 4.55 20.78
N THR A 118 -15.36 5.52 21.49
CA THR A 118 -15.11 6.85 20.89
C THR A 118 -14.00 6.82 19.84
N ALA A 119 -12.91 6.09 20.08
CA ALA A 119 -11.85 5.90 19.09
C ALA A 119 -12.37 5.22 17.81
N LEU A 120 -13.10 4.11 17.94
CA LEU A 120 -13.76 3.42 16.82
C LEU A 120 -14.75 4.31 16.06
N ARG A 121 -15.49 5.19 16.74
CA ARG A 121 -16.41 6.13 16.09
C ARG A 121 -15.68 7.18 15.25
N GLU A 122 -14.59 7.76 15.74
CA GLU A 122 -13.79 8.70 14.96
C GLU A 122 -13.07 8.00 13.79
N GLU A 123 -12.60 6.77 13.96
CA GLU A 123 -12.06 5.96 12.86
C GLU A 123 -13.12 5.65 11.79
N VAL A 124 -14.31 5.18 12.18
CA VAL A 124 -15.43 4.94 11.25
C VAL A 124 -15.87 6.22 10.55
N LYS A 125 -15.86 7.37 11.24
CA LYS A 125 -16.17 8.69 10.67
C LYS A 125 -15.11 9.12 9.65
N LEU A 126 -13.82 8.91 9.92
CA LEU A 126 -12.73 9.14 8.97
C LEU A 126 -12.80 8.21 7.75
N LEU A 127 -13.11 6.93 7.96
CA LEU A 127 -13.33 5.94 6.90
C LEU A 127 -14.56 6.30 6.04
N THR A 128 -15.65 6.74 6.67
CA THR A 128 -16.88 7.18 5.98
C THR A 128 -16.65 8.46 5.19
N ALA A 129 -15.90 9.42 5.75
CA ALA A 129 -15.48 10.61 5.01
C ALA A 129 -14.60 10.22 3.80
N ARG A 130 -13.65 9.29 3.95
CA ARG A 130 -12.86 8.76 2.83
C ARG A 130 -13.70 7.99 1.79
N ALA A 131 -14.72 7.27 2.22
CA ALA A 131 -15.65 6.58 1.32
C ALA A 131 -16.58 7.55 0.57
N SER A 132 -16.89 8.73 1.13
CA SER A 132 -17.78 9.72 0.50
C SER A 132 -17.24 10.33 -0.80
N TRP A 133 -15.93 10.22 -1.05
CA TRP A 133 -15.30 10.63 -2.32
C TRP A 133 -15.48 9.61 -3.45
N LEU A 134 -15.86 8.37 -3.13
CA LEU A 134 -16.09 7.32 -4.13
C LEU A 134 -17.50 7.45 -4.69
N THR A 135 -17.62 7.88 -5.94
CA THR A 135 -18.88 7.87 -6.67
C THR A 135 -19.37 6.43 -6.84
N PRO A 136 -20.54 6.04 -6.29
CA PRO A 136 -21.11 4.72 -6.49
C PRO A 136 -21.40 4.45 -7.98
N ALA A 137 -21.25 3.21 -8.42
CA ALA A 137 -21.40 2.84 -9.84
C ALA A 137 -22.80 3.19 -10.38
N GLU A 138 -23.84 3.12 -9.54
CA GLU A 138 -25.22 3.48 -9.88
C GLU A 138 -25.38 4.97 -10.23
N LYS A 139 -24.43 5.83 -9.85
CA LYS A 139 -24.43 7.25 -10.21
C LYS A 139 -23.73 7.53 -11.54
N LEU A 140 -22.94 6.60 -12.10
CA LEU A 140 -22.20 6.78 -13.36
C LEU A 140 -23.09 6.62 -14.61
N THR A 141 -24.31 7.16 -14.56
CA THR A 141 -25.39 6.94 -15.55
C THR A 141 -25.59 8.13 -16.50
N THR A 142 -25.08 9.33 -16.16
CA THR A 142 -25.15 10.50 -17.05
C THR A 142 -23.85 10.69 -17.84
N PRO A 143 -23.90 11.24 -19.07
CA PRO A 143 -22.69 11.50 -19.87
C PRO A 143 -21.65 12.34 -19.12
N GLN A 144 -22.08 13.39 -18.41
CA GLN A 144 -21.17 14.27 -17.67
C GLN A 144 -20.43 13.55 -16.53
N MET A 145 -21.09 12.60 -15.85
CA MET A 145 -20.43 11.79 -14.82
C MET A 145 -19.50 10.74 -15.42
N GLN A 146 -19.83 10.20 -16.60
CA GLN A 146 -18.96 9.29 -17.35
C GLN A 146 -17.72 9.99 -17.90
N GLU A 147 -17.85 11.20 -18.43
CA GLU A 147 -16.74 12.06 -18.86
C GLU A 147 -15.78 12.37 -17.70
N ALA A 148 -16.31 12.81 -16.56
CA ALA A 148 -15.51 13.08 -15.37
C ALA A 148 -14.81 11.83 -14.82
N TYR A 149 -15.50 10.68 -14.81
CA TYR A 149 -14.94 9.40 -14.40
C TYR A 149 -13.83 8.93 -15.36
N ALA A 150 -14.03 9.06 -16.68
CA ALA A 150 -13.02 8.71 -17.68
C ALA A 150 -11.75 9.58 -17.58
N ALA A 151 -11.90 10.88 -17.28
CA ALA A 151 -10.77 11.76 -16.98
C ALA A 151 -10.01 11.30 -15.73
N GLY A 152 -10.72 10.92 -14.65
CA GLY A 152 -10.12 10.35 -13.44
C GLY A 152 -9.38 9.02 -13.69
N VAL A 153 -9.97 8.12 -14.49
CA VAL A 153 -9.33 6.85 -14.90
C VAL A 153 -8.08 7.11 -15.73
N SER A 154 -8.09 8.08 -16.64
CA SER A 154 -6.91 8.46 -17.42
C SER A 154 -5.74 8.91 -16.52
N LEU A 155 -6.01 9.80 -15.55
CA LEU A 155 -5.02 10.22 -14.57
C LEU A 155 -4.54 9.06 -13.68
N GLY A 156 -5.44 8.17 -13.26
CA GLY A 156 -5.10 6.98 -12.48
C GLY A 156 -4.22 5.99 -13.25
N ASN A 157 -4.49 5.79 -14.55
CA ASN A 157 -3.68 4.94 -15.42
C ASN A 157 -2.25 5.47 -15.56
N ASN A 158 -2.06 6.78 -15.68
CA ASN A 158 -0.72 7.39 -15.69
C ASN A 158 0.05 7.11 -14.39
N VAL A 159 -0.62 7.15 -13.22
CA VAL A 159 0.00 6.81 -11.92
C VAL A 159 0.38 5.32 -11.87
N VAL A 160 -0.47 4.44 -12.40
CA VAL A 160 -0.19 2.99 -12.50
C VAL A 160 0.98 2.73 -13.45
N GLU A 161 1.05 3.42 -14.60
CA GLU A 161 2.14 3.30 -15.56
C GLU A 161 3.48 3.74 -14.95
N VAL A 162 3.54 4.91 -14.32
CA VAL A 162 4.76 5.37 -13.61
C VAL A 162 5.18 4.39 -12.51
N GLN A 163 4.21 3.84 -11.75
CA GLN A 163 4.49 2.79 -10.75
C GLN A 163 5.09 1.53 -11.39
N GLN A 164 4.58 1.09 -12.55
CA GLN A 164 5.10 -0.09 -13.26
C GLN A 164 6.50 0.15 -13.84
N GLN A 165 6.75 1.32 -14.44
CA GLN A 165 8.07 1.72 -14.94
C GLN A 165 9.11 1.76 -13.81
N GLN A 166 8.75 2.35 -12.66
CA GLN A 166 9.60 2.36 -11.46
C GLN A 166 9.86 0.95 -10.90
N ALA A 167 8.82 0.12 -10.81
CA ALA A 167 8.94 -1.26 -10.33
C ALA A 167 9.85 -2.12 -11.23
N ALA A 168 9.82 -1.91 -12.54
CA ALA A 168 10.70 -2.58 -13.50
C ALA A 168 12.19 -2.23 -13.29
N LEU A 169 12.49 -1.04 -12.76
CA LEU A 169 13.85 -0.64 -12.34
C LEU A 169 14.22 -1.12 -10.92
N GLY A 170 13.29 -1.77 -10.21
CA GLY A 170 13.44 -2.22 -8.82
C GLY A 170 13.06 -1.18 -7.75
N VAL A 171 12.44 -0.07 -8.13
CA VAL A 171 11.92 0.93 -7.18
C VAL A 171 10.52 0.50 -6.75
N VAL A 172 10.39 0.01 -5.52
CA VAL A 172 9.11 -0.43 -4.95
C VAL A 172 8.45 0.71 -4.18
N THR A 173 7.24 1.09 -4.60
CA THR A 173 6.44 2.15 -3.98
C THR A 173 5.21 1.55 -3.32
N ASP A 174 4.96 1.87 -2.05
CA ASP A 174 3.73 1.47 -1.37
C ASP A 174 2.51 2.12 -2.05
N ARG A 175 1.62 1.28 -2.58
CA ARG A 175 0.44 1.74 -3.33
C ARG A 175 -0.56 2.49 -2.46
N GLN A 176 -0.73 2.12 -1.19
CA GLN A 176 -1.67 2.78 -0.29
C GLN A 176 -1.16 4.17 0.11
N VAL A 177 0.14 4.31 0.35
CA VAL A 177 0.79 5.61 0.62
C VAL A 177 0.73 6.50 -0.63
N LEU A 178 1.06 5.97 -1.81
CA LEU A 178 0.99 6.71 -3.07
C LEU A 178 -0.43 7.23 -3.36
N LEU A 179 -1.44 6.36 -3.28
CA LEU A 179 -2.83 6.76 -3.51
C LEU A 179 -3.34 7.74 -2.44
N SER A 180 -2.90 7.60 -1.18
CA SER A 180 -3.18 8.60 -0.14
C SER A 180 -2.61 9.97 -0.51
N GLY A 181 -1.39 10.04 -1.01
CA GLY A 181 -0.76 11.28 -1.48
C GLY A 181 -1.50 11.92 -2.66
N VAL A 182 -1.97 11.12 -3.63
CA VAL A 182 -2.78 11.61 -4.76
C VAL A 182 -4.11 12.19 -4.27
N ILE A 183 -4.82 11.50 -3.38
CA ILE A 183 -6.10 11.97 -2.82
C ILE A 183 -5.88 13.25 -2.01
N ASP A 184 -4.89 13.27 -1.11
CA ASP A 184 -4.57 14.45 -0.30
C ASP A 184 -4.20 15.65 -1.17
N ALA A 185 -3.47 15.45 -2.27
CA ALA A 185 -3.10 16.51 -3.22
C ALA A 185 -4.32 17.07 -3.96
N VAL A 186 -5.24 16.22 -4.45
CA VAL A 186 -6.49 16.64 -5.11
C VAL A 186 -7.39 17.43 -4.15
N LEU A 187 -7.40 17.07 -2.86
CA LEU A 187 -8.17 17.78 -1.83
C LEU A 187 -7.48 19.03 -1.26
N GLY A 188 -6.21 19.28 -1.61
CA GLY A 188 -5.41 20.36 -0.99
C GLY A 188 -5.08 20.12 0.49
N GLN A 189 -5.04 18.86 0.93
CA GLN A 189 -4.87 18.41 2.32
C GLN A 189 -3.57 17.60 2.52
N THR A 190 -2.49 17.99 1.84
CA THR A 190 -1.18 17.33 1.95
C THR A 190 -0.68 17.30 3.40
N ARG A 191 -0.40 16.10 3.93
CA ARG A 191 -0.06 15.88 5.35
C ARG A 191 1.43 16.06 5.69
N LEU A 192 2.27 16.32 4.70
CA LEU A 192 3.69 16.63 4.89
C LEU A 192 3.90 18.15 4.80
N GLU A 193 4.74 18.68 5.68
CA GLU A 193 5.21 20.07 5.59
C GLU A 193 5.92 20.33 4.24
N PRO A 194 5.81 21.53 3.64
CA PRO A 194 6.32 21.79 2.29
C PRO A 194 7.80 21.44 2.08
N GLU A 195 8.64 21.73 3.08
CA GLU A 195 10.08 21.40 3.01
C GLU A 195 10.31 19.87 3.08
N ALA A 196 9.59 19.16 3.95
CA ALA A 196 9.70 17.71 4.06
C ALA A 196 9.22 17.02 2.77
N LEU A 197 8.16 17.53 2.14
CA LEU A 197 7.67 17.07 0.85
C LEU A 197 8.71 17.29 -0.26
N HIS A 198 9.32 18.48 -0.33
CA HIS A 198 10.36 18.81 -1.31
C HIS A 198 11.61 17.92 -1.14
N GLN A 199 12.10 17.72 0.09
CA GLN A 199 13.22 16.82 0.36
C GLN A 199 12.91 15.36 -0.02
N ALA A 200 11.68 14.90 0.24
CA ALA A 200 11.24 13.56 -0.17
C ALA A 200 11.18 13.40 -1.70
N MET A 201 10.80 14.45 -2.45
CA MET A 201 10.83 14.44 -3.92
C MET A 201 12.26 14.36 -4.45
N LEU A 202 13.19 15.18 -3.95
CA LEU A 202 14.61 15.11 -4.33
C LEU A 202 15.23 13.74 -4.04
N ALA A 203 14.90 13.14 -2.89
CA ALA A 203 15.34 11.79 -2.56
C ALA A 203 14.75 10.73 -3.51
N ALA A 204 13.48 10.88 -3.92
CA ALA A 204 12.85 9.98 -4.90
C ALA A 204 13.48 10.10 -6.29
N GLU A 205 13.80 11.32 -6.75
CA GLU A 205 14.52 11.55 -8.02
C GLU A 205 15.92 10.92 -8.01
N LEU A 206 16.68 11.11 -6.93
CA LEU A 206 18.01 10.50 -6.77
C LEU A 206 17.92 8.96 -6.74
N ASN A 207 16.94 8.40 -6.04
CA ASN A 207 16.71 6.95 -5.99
C ASN A 207 16.32 6.39 -7.37
N ALA A 208 15.46 7.07 -8.12
CA ALA A 208 15.08 6.68 -9.47
C ALA A 208 16.28 6.71 -10.43
N LYS A 209 17.11 7.76 -10.37
CA LYS A 209 18.37 7.86 -11.13
C LYS A 209 19.33 6.72 -10.80
N ASN A 210 19.55 6.44 -9.50
CA ASN A 210 20.42 5.35 -9.07
C ASN A 210 19.88 3.98 -9.54
N ALA A 211 18.56 3.77 -9.52
CA ALA A 211 17.93 2.55 -10.01
C ALA A 211 18.08 2.36 -11.54
N LEU A 212 17.97 3.46 -12.30
CA LEU A 212 18.24 3.50 -13.73
C LEU A 212 19.70 3.12 -14.02
N GLU A 213 20.68 3.79 -13.41
CA GLU A 213 22.12 3.53 -13.62
C GLU A 213 22.51 2.09 -13.23
N ASN A 214 22.02 1.59 -12.10
CA ASN A 214 22.24 0.20 -11.67
C ASN A 214 21.58 -0.82 -12.60
N THR A 215 20.43 -0.51 -13.19
CA THR A 215 19.77 -1.39 -14.16
C THR A 215 20.54 -1.40 -15.47
N LEU A 216 20.93 -0.23 -15.98
CA LEU A 216 21.74 -0.07 -17.18
C LEU A 216 23.05 -0.87 -17.11
N ALA A 217 23.78 -0.78 -15.99
CA ALA A 217 25.03 -1.51 -15.79
C ALA A 217 24.82 -3.05 -15.75
N ARG A 218 23.73 -3.52 -15.11
CA ARG A 218 23.37 -4.95 -15.08
C ARG A 218 23.01 -5.47 -16.48
N GLN A 219 22.19 -4.73 -17.22
CA GLN A 219 21.71 -5.14 -18.54
C GLN A 219 22.83 -5.13 -19.59
N LYS A 220 23.71 -4.13 -19.59
CA LYS A 220 24.90 -4.11 -20.46
C LYS A 220 25.79 -5.33 -20.21
N LYS A 221 26.11 -5.63 -18.95
CA LYS A 221 26.90 -6.83 -18.58
C LYS A 221 26.22 -8.15 -18.99
N ALA A 222 24.91 -8.26 -18.85
CA ALA A 222 24.16 -9.44 -19.28
C ALA A 222 24.17 -9.60 -20.80
N GLY A 223 24.00 -8.49 -21.54
CA GLY A 223 24.10 -8.45 -23.01
C GLY A 223 25.48 -8.83 -23.53
N GLU A 224 26.54 -8.27 -22.94
CA GLU A 224 27.94 -8.61 -23.25
C GLU A 224 28.21 -10.12 -23.07
N ALA A 225 27.74 -10.71 -21.97
CA ALA A 225 27.87 -12.15 -21.72
C ALA A 225 27.09 -12.98 -22.75
N TYR A 226 25.85 -12.59 -23.08
CA TYR A 226 25.04 -13.27 -24.09
C TYR A 226 25.69 -13.20 -25.48
N ILE A 227 26.21 -12.04 -25.89
CA ILE A 227 26.94 -11.85 -27.15
C ILE A 227 28.22 -12.70 -27.18
N ALA A 228 28.95 -12.76 -26.06
CA ALA A 228 30.16 -13.58 -25.95
C ALA A 228 29.86 -15.08 -26.13
N GLU A 229 28.73 -15.59 -25.61
CA GLU A 229 28.30 -16.98 -25.84
C GLU A 229 27.74 -17.19 -27.25
N PHE A 230 26.90 -16.28 -27.76
CA PHE A 230 26.33 -16.36 -29.10
C PHE A 230 27.42 -16.36 -30.20
N SER A 231 28.46 -15.54 -30.03
CA SER A 231 29.59 -15.45 -30.99
C SER A 231 30.37 -16.76 -31.17
N LYS A 232 30.32 -17.67 -30.18
CA LYS A 232 30.97 -18.99 -30.21
C LYS A 232 30.12 -20.07 -30.88
N GLN A 233 28.83 -19.82 -31.12
CA GLN A 233 27.94 -20.80 -31.71
C GLN A 233 28.25 -21.02 -33.20
N GLN A 234 28.02 -22.24 -33.69
CA GLN A 234 28.25 -22.56 -35.09
C GLN A 234 27.33 -21.73 -36.01
N GLY A 235 27.91 -21.11 -37.03
CA GLY A 235 27.18 -20.28 -37.99
C GLY A 235 26.96 -18.83 -37.55
N SER A 236 27.30 -18.47 -36.30
CA SER A 236 27.28 -17.08 -35.83
C SER A 236 28.31 -16.22 -36.56
N LYS A 237 27.90 -15.01 -36.92
CA LYS A 237 28.71 -14.02 -37.65
C LYS A 237 28.46 -12.63 -37.09
N TYR A 238 29.46 -11.77 -37.21
CA TYR A 238 29.36 -10.35 -36.90
C TYR A 238 29.04 -9.55 -38.17
N SER A 239 28.10 -8.60 -38.08
CA SER A 239 27.83 -7.60 -39.11
C SER A 239 28.68 -6.33 -38.85
N PRO A 240 29.23 -5.69 -39.91
CA PRO A 240 29.87 -4.38 -39.79
C PRO A 240 28.98 -3.27 -39.19
N ALA A 241 27.65 -3.40 -39.24
CA ALA A 241 26.73 -2.47 -38.61
C ALA A 241 26.54 -2.69 -37.10
N GLY A 242 27.23 -3.66 -36.49
CA GLY A 242 27.37 -3.76 -35.03
C GLY A 242 26.50 -4.81 -34.34
N PHE A 243 25.80 -5.66 -35.08
CA PHE A 243 25.01 -6.77 -34.53
C PHE A 243 25.64 -8.13 -34.86
N TRP A 244 25.25 -9.16 -34.11
CA TRP A 244 25.56 -10.55 -34.42
C TRP A 244 24.35 -11.25 -35.02
N TYR A 245 24.57 -12.24 -35.88
CA TYR A 245 23.50 -13.02 -36.50
C TYR A 245 23.91 -14.47 -36.74
N ARG A 246 22.91 -15.36 -36.82
CA ARG A 246 23.02 -16.72 -37.34
C ARG A 246 21.88 -16.95 -38.33
N ILE A 247 22.20 -17.32 -39.56
CA ILE A 247 21.18 -17.72 -40.55
C ILE A 247 20.70 -19.13 -40.17
N ASP A 248 19.41 -19.26 -39.93
CA ASP A 248 18.78 -20.55 -39.61
C ASP A 248 18.28 -21.22 -40.92
N TYR A 249 17.71 -20.43 -41.85
CA TYR A 249 17.43 -20.83 -43.23
C TYR A 249 17.78 -19.72 -44.22
N ALA A 250 18.56 -20.03 -45.25
CA ALA A 250 19.01 -19.00 -46.21
C ALA A 250 17.90 -18.46 -47.12
N GLY A 251 16.82 -19.22 -47.32
CA GLY A 251 15.75 -18.92 -48.27
C GLY A 251 16.07 -19.31 -49.72
N ASP A 252 15.08 -19.14 -50.59
CA ASP A 252 15.03 -19.76 -51.92
C ASP A 252 15.36 -18.80 -53.07
N ALA A 253 14.65 -17.66 -53.13
CA ALA A 253 14.71 -16.70 -54.23
C ALA A 253 15.36 -15.36 -53.84
N GLY A 254 16.22 -14.80 -54.70
CA GLY A 254 16.84 -13.49 -54.44
C GLY A 254 15.80 -12.36 -54.33
N ILE A 255 16.05 -11.40 -53.44
CA ILE A 255 15.12 -10.30 -53.15
C ILE A 255 15.50 -9.07 -54.00
N PRO A 256 14.63 -8.59 -54.92
CA PRO A 256 14.87 -7.35 -55.65
C PRO A 256 14.89 -6.12 -54.74
N ALA A 257 15.71 -5.12 -55.08
CA ALA A 257 15.78 -3.86 -54.31
C ALA A 257 14.44 -3.07 -54.27
N THR A 258 13.55 -3.33 -55.23
CA THR A 258 12.20 -2.75 -55.35
C THR A 258 11.10 -3.63 -54.75
N ALA A 259 11.44 -4.73 -54.08
CA ALA A 259 10.45 -5.63 -53.50
C ALA A 259 9.73 -4.99 -52.30
N VAL A 260 8.44 -5.34 -52.17
CA VAL A 260 7.72 -5.35 -50.90
C VAL A 260 8.06 -6.66 -50.22
N VAL A 261 8.42 -6.60 -48.94
CA VAL A 261 8.80 -7.76 -48.14
C VAL A 261 7.81 -7.88 -46.99
N ASP A 262 7.29 -9.08 -46.79
CA ASP A 262 6.43 -9.42 -45.65
C ASP A 262 7.31 -10.04 -44.57
N LEU A 263 7.65 -9.26 -43.54
CA LEU A 263 8.54 -9.67 -42.46
C LEU A 263 7.74 -10.09 -41.22
N VAL A 264 8.06 -11.27 -40.70
CA VAL A 264 7.60 -11.76 -39.40
C VAL A 264 8.74 -11.64 -38.40
N VAL A 265 8.45 -11.07 -37.23
CA VAL A 265 9.41 -10.78 -36.17
C VAL A 265 8.92 -11.36 -34.85
N LYS A 266 9.80 -12.09 -34.16
CA LYS A 266 9.67 -12.41 -32.74
C LYS A 266 10.79 -11.71 -31.97
N GLU A 267 10.41 -10.85 -31.02
CA GLU A 267 11.30 -10.05 -30.19
C GLU A 267 11.42 -10.66 -28.80
N MET A 268 12.65 -10.87 -28.32
CA MET A 268 12.92 -11.46 -27.02
C MET A 268 14.07 -10.75 -26.30
N LEU A 269 14.07 -10.82 -24.98
CA LEU A 269 15.21 -10.44 -24.16
C LEU A 269 16.24 -11.59 -24.12
N THR A 270 17.46 -11.30 -23.66
CA THR A 270 18.54 -12.30 -23.52
C THR A 270 18.25 -13.42 -22.51
N ASP A 271 17.24 -13.27 -21.65
CA ASP A 271 16.76 -14.31 -20.72
C ASP A 271 15.66 -15.22 -21.33
N GLY A 272 15.23 -14.95 -22.55
CA GLY A 272 14.16 -15.68 -23.24
C GLY A 272 12.75 -15.10 -23.07
N THR A 273 12.58 -14.02 -22.31
CA THR A 273 11.29 -13.31 -22.19
C THR A 273 10.86 -12.76 -23.55
N VAL A 274 9.69 -13.19 -24.04
CA VAL A 274 9.11 -12.70 -25.30
C VAL A 274 8.44 -11.35 -25.07
N ILE A 275 8.80 -10.35 -25.87
CA ILE A 275 8.27 -8.98 -25.80
C ILE A 275 7.15 -8.77 -26.83
N GLN A 276 7.34 -9.34 -28.02
CA GLN A 276 6.36 -9.34 -29.10
C GLN A 276 6.58 -10.59 -29.96
N ASP A 277 5.49 -11.23 -30.37
CA ASP A 277 5.51 -12.31 -31.35
C ASP A 277 4.45 -12.04 -32.43
N MET A 278 4.89 -11.96 -33.68
CA MET A 278 4.02 -11.78 -34.83
C MET A 278 3.42 -13.11 -35.32
N ASP A 279 4.11 -14.25 -35.15
CA ASP A 279 3.61 -15.57 -35.55
C ASP A 279 2.39 -15.97 -34.70
N ASP A 280 2.39 -15.67 -33.39
CA ASP A 280 1.28 -15.97 -32.46
C ASP A 280 -0.07 -15.37 -32.88
N ASN A 281 -0.07 -14.30 -33.68
CA ASN A 281 -1.27 -13.62 -34.15
C ASN A 281 -1.45 -13.71 -35.69
N GLY A 282 -0.61 -14.49 -36.38
CA GLY A 282 -0.61 -14.56 -37.86
C GLY A 282 -0.30 -13.23 -38.55
N ALA A 283 0.43 -12.34 -37.88
CA ALA A 283 0.75 -11.01 -38.37
C ALA A 283 2.06 -11.00 -39.17
N ALA A 284 2.16 -10.08 -40.13
CA ALA A 284 3.39 -9.74 -40.82
C ALA A 284 3.44 -8.24 -41.09
N LEU A 285 4.63 -7.64 -41.01
CA LEU A 285 4.87 -6.27 -41.43
C LEU A 285 5.15 -6.29 -42.94
N SER A 286 4.23 -5.76 -43.75
CA SER A 286 4.40 -5.64 -45.20
C SER A 286 4.79 -4.22 -45.58
N GLN A 287 5.99 -4.02 -46.15
CA GLN A 287 6.43 -2.73 -46.66
C GLN A 287 7.57 -2.87 -47.70
N PRO A 288 7.82 -1.86 -48.56
CA PRO A 288 8.97 -1.83 -49.44
C PRO A 288 10.30 -1.98 -48.68
N LEU A 289 11.26 -2.74 -49.23
CA LEU A 289 12.56 -3.01 -48.59
C LEU A 289 13.28 -1.72 -48.10
N ALA A 290 13.18 -0.64 -48.87
CA ALA A 290 13.78 0.66 -48.54
C ALA A 290 13.16 1.37 -47.32
N GLN A 291 11.97 0.96 -46.86
CA GLN A 291 11.28 1.55 -45.71
C GLN A 291 11.61 0.86 -44.38
N TYR A 292 12.21 -0.34 -44.40
CA TYR A 292 12.68 -1.00 -43.18
C TYR A 292 13.78 -0.19 -42.48
N PRO A 293 13.79 -0.17 -41.12
CA PRO A 293 14.91 0.37 -40.34
C PRO A 293 16.26 -0.22 -40.80
N PRO A 294 17.38 0.55 -40.75
CA PRO A 294 18.66 0.12 -41.31
C PRO A 294 19.13 -1.27 -40.84
N LEU A 295 18.97 -1.57 -39.55
CA LEU A 295 19.25 -2.87 -38.93
C LEU A 295 18.52 -4.02 -39.66
N PHE A 296 17.20 -3.92 -39.78
CA PHE A 296 16.39 -4.96 -40.43
C PHE A 296 16.63 -5.02 -41.93
N ARG A 297 16.91 -3.89 -42.58
CA ARG A 297 17.24 -3.84 -44.01
C ARG A 297 18.53 -4.59 -44.33
N GLU A 298 19.56 -4.45 -43.49
CA GLU A 298 20.80 -5.22 -43.63
C GLU A 298 20.55 -6.71 -43.36
N ALA A 299 19.82 -7.05 -42.30
CA ALA A 299 19.45 -8.44 -41.99
C ALA A 299 18.66 -9.13 -43.12
N ILE A 300 17.66 -8.45 -43.69
CA ILE A 300 16.90 -8.93 -44.86
C ILE A 300 17.85 -9.09 -46.07
N GLY A 301 18.80 -8.18 -46.28
CA GLY A 301 19.80 -8.27 -47.35
C GLY A 301 20.77 -9.46 -47.25
N LEU A 302 20.85 -10.12 -46.09
CA LEU A 302 21.61 -11.36 -45.88
C LEU A 302 20.78 -12.63 -46.17
N LEU A 303 19.49 -12.48 -46.50
CA LEU A 303 18.54 -13.56 -46.75
C LEU A 303 18.01 -13.54 -48.20
N LYS A 304 17.32 -14.63 -48.54
CA LYS A 304 16.45 -14.78 -49.71
C LYS A 304 14.99 -14.89 -49.24
N ASN A 305 14.03 -14.92 -50.17
CA ASN A 305 12.62 -15.18 -49.86
C ASN A 305 12.46 -16.46 -49.03
N HIS A 306 11.51 -16.47 -48.10
CA HIS A 306 11.31 -17.51 -47.06
C HIS A 306 12.48 -17.71 -46.07
N GLY A 307 13.59 -16.98 -46.21
CA GLY A 307 14.74 -17.07 -45.32
C GLY A 307 14.42 -16.66 -43.88
N SER A 308 15.17 -17.22 -42.94
CA SER A 308 15.08 -16.91 -41.51
C SER A 308 16.44 -16.84 -40.81
N MET A 309 16.53 -16.01 -39.79
CA MET A 309 17.73 -15.84 -38.98
C MET A 309 17.42 -15.39 -37.55
N GLN A 310 18.35 -15.69 -36.65
CA GLN A 310 18.44 -15.08 -35.34
C GLN A 310 19.41 -13.90 -35.37
N LEU A 311 19.00 -12.75 -34.85
CA LEU A 311 19.84 -11.58 -34.59
C LEU A 311 20.06 -11.41 -33.08
N VAL A 312 21.23 -10.92 -32.71
CA VAL A 312 21.58 -10.44 -31.37
C VAL A 312 22.09 -9.01 -31.50
N VAL A 313 21.31 -8.07 -30.97
CA VAL A 313 21.40 -6.64 -31.28
C VAL A 313 21.69 -5.87 -29.99
N PRO A 314 22.89 -5.27 -29.86
CA PRO A 314 23.22 -4.42 -28.72
C PRO A 314 22.21 -3.28 -28.55
N ALA A 315 22.02 -2.82 -27.30
CA ALA A 315 21.04 -1.79 -26.98
C ALA A 315 21.15 -0.53 -27.86
N SER A 316 22.37 -0.10 -28.20
CA SER A 316 22.65 1.06 -29.07
C SER A 316 22.06 0.98 -30.49
N LEU A 317 21.65 -0.21 -30.94
CA LEU A 317 20.98 -0.45 -32.23
C LEU A 317 19.50 -0.85 -32.08
N ALA A 318 18.99 -0.90 -30.84
CA ALA A 318 17.62 -1.24 -30.47
C ALA A 318 17.02 -0.10 -29.62
N TYR A 319 16.64 -0.38 -28.36
CA TYR A 319 15.96 0.58 -27.46
C TYR A 319 16.90 1.48 -26.64
N GLY A 320 18.21 1.39 -26.86
CA GLY A 320 19.21 2.28 -26.25
C GLY A 320 19.34 2.18 -24.74
N ASP A 321 19.94 3.21 -24.16
CA ASP A 321 20.10 3.37 -22.71
C ASP A 321 18.80 3.84 -22.01
N GLU A 322 17.76 4.20 -22.77
CA GLU A 322 16.43 4.56 -22.25
C GLU A 322 15.53 3.33 -22.08
N GLY A 323 15.61 2.35 -23.00
CA GLY A 323 14.77 1.16 -23.01
C GLY A 323 13.35 1.45 -23.51
N TYR A 324 12.43 0.51 -23.24
CA TYR A 324 10.98 0.66 -23.47
C TYR A 324 10.24 0.08 -22.27
N LEU A 325 10.27 0.82 -21.16
CA LEU A 325 9.70 0.39 -19.89
C LEU A 325 8.17 0.23 -19.95
N PRO A 326 7.59 -0.73 -19.19
CA PRO A 326 8.26 -1.70 -18.33
C PRO A 326 8.77 -2.96 -19.09
N LYS A 327 8.57 -3.06 -20.40
CA LYS A 327 8.80 -4.28 -21.19
C LYS A 327 10.27 -4.56 -21.49
N VAL A 328 11.00 -3.55 -21.94
CA VAL A 328 12.45 -3.63 -22.25
C VAL A 328 13.19 -2.69 -21.33
N LEU A 329 14.16 -3.22 -20.59
CA LEU A 329 14.92 -2.44 -19.62
C LEU A 329 16.01 -1.58 -20.30
N PRO A 330 16.42 -0.46 -19.66
CA PRO A 330 17.58 0.34 -20.05
C PRO A 330 18.81 -0.51 -20.38
N GLY A 331 19.40 -0.31 -21.56
CA GLY A 331 20.64 -0.98 -21.97
C GLY A 331 20.51 -2.47 -22.29
N THR A 332 19.29 -3.00 -22.43
CA THR A 332 19.08 -4.41 -22.78
C THR A 332 19.46 -4.70 -24.22
N THR A 333 20.24 -5.77 -24.42
CA THR A 333 20.50 -6.37 -25.73
C THR A 333 19.27 -7.17 -26.16
N MET A 334 18.82 -6.99 -27.39
CA MET A 334 17.63 -7.65 -27.93
C MET A 334 18.01 -8.87 -28.77
N VAL A 335 17.16 -9.89 -28.73
CA VAL A 335 17.25 -11.07 -29.59
C VAL A 335 16.03 -11.07 -30.51
N TYR A 336 16.26 -11.06 -31.82
CA TYR A 336 15.18 -11.10 -32.81
C TYR A 336 15.25 -12.42 -33.59
N HIS A 337 14.13 -13.10 -33.75
CA HIS A 337 13.98 -14.09 -34.83
C HIS A 337 13.23 -13.43 -35.97
N LEU A 338 13.87 -13.42 -37.14
CA LEU A 338 13.31 -12.90 -38.38
C LEU A 338 12.96 -14.04 -39.30
N ARG A 339 11.81 -13.94 -39.95
CA ARG A 339 11.40 -14.80 -41.05
C ARG A 339 10.75 -13.95 -42.13
N ILE A 340 11.23 -14.06 -43.35
CA ILE A 340 10.54 -13.49 -44.51
C ILE A 340 9.38 -14.43 -44.82
N ALA A 341 8.14 -13.95 -44.74
CA ALA A 341 6.98 -14.75 -45.12
C ALA A 341 6.90 -14.88 -46.64
N GLU A 342 6.94 -13.75 -47.34
CA GLU A 342 6.82 -13.67 -48.80
C GLU A 342 7.50 -12.39 -49.32
N ILE A 343 7.77 -12.33 -50.63
CA ILE A 343 8.12 -11.08 -51.32
C ILE A 343 7.18 -10.83 -52.50
N SER A 344 6.82 -9.57 -52.72
CA SER A 344 6.01 -9.15 -53.87
C SER A 344 6.63 -7.96 -54.59
N SER A 345 6.28 -7.80 -55.87
CA SER A 345 6.66 -6.62 -56.65
C SER A 345 5.65 -5.50 -56.45
N ILE A 346 6.11 -4.25 -56.32
CA ILE A 346 5.24 -3.09 -56.40
C ILE A 346 4.57 -3.11 -57.78
N LYS A 347 3.28 -3.48 -57.84
CA LYS A 347 2.44 -3.17 -59.00
C LYS A 347 2.09 -1.70 -58.93
N GLU A 348 2.52 -0.95 -59.94
CA GLU A 348 1.91 0.34 -60.24
C GLU A 348 0.45 0.09 -60.61
N GLU A 349 -0.46 0.32 -59.67
CA GLU A 349 -1.89 0.31 -59.94
C GLU A 349 -2.21 1.51 -60.83
N GLN A 350 -2.46 1.22 -62.12
CA GLN A 350 -2.60 2.25 -63.14
C GLN A 350 -3.76 3.19 -62.80
N SER A 351 -3.42 4.43 -62.48
CA SER A 351 -4.39 5.51 -62.31
C SER A 351 -5.11 5.77 -63.64
N LYS A 352 -6.29 5.17 -63.77
CA LYS A 352 -7.21 5.42 -64.88
C LYS A 352 -7.55 6.92 -64.90
N PRO A 353 -7.21 7.67 -65.96
CA PRO A 353 -7.55 9.09 -66.02
C PRO A 353 -9.07 9.26 -66.05
N LEU A 354 -9.55 10.32 -65.37
CA LEU A 354 -10.95 10.76 -65.27
C LEU A 354 -11.50 11.24 -66.62
#